data_AF-A0A9E3AQE2-F1
#
_entry.id   AF-A0A9E3AQE2-F1
#
_cell.length_a   1.000
_cell.length_b   1.000
_cell.length_c   1.000
_cell.angle_alpha   90.00
_cell.angle_beta   90.00
_cell.angle_gamma   90.00
#
_symmetry.space_group_name_H-M   'P 1'
#
loop_
_entity.id
_entity.type
_entity.pdbx_description
1 polymer ?
#
loop_
_entity_poly.entity_id
_entity_poly.type
_entity_poly.pdbx_seq_one_letter_code
_entity_poly.pdbx_strand_id
1 'polypeptide(L)'
;LTSLAVADAFPDLVRSVTLVDVTPGVNARKSSTISAFINGPETFADFDTLLERTIRYNPTRTVSALRRGILHNAMQLEDGTWRWRYARLGGANFADFAPLWDAISRLEAPLCVARGMRPQSVMDDADEAEVLRRQPSARIEHFAEAGHSVQGDTPVELARLIADFTGLKDTETVGR
;
A
#
# COMPACT_ATOMS: atom_id res chain seq x y z
N LEU A 1 -5.82 0.50 5.45
CA LEU A 1 -6.65 0.96 6.60
C LEU A 1 -7.86 0.07 6.87
N THR A 2 -8.49 -0.53 5.85
CA THR A 2 -9.57 -1.52 6.05
C THR A 2 -9.20 -2.65 7.01
N SER A 3 -7.94 -3.10 7.02
CA SER A 3 -7.44 -4.09 7.99
C SER A 3 -7.65 -3.67 9.45
N LEU A 4 -7.46 -2.40 9.78
CA LEU A 4 -7.70 -1.87 11.13
C LEU A 4 -9.19 -1.88 11.47
N ALA A 5 -10.04 -1.49 10.52
CA ALA A 5 -11.49 -1.52 10.71
C ALA A 5 -12.01 -2.96 10.94
N VAL A 6 -11.45 -3.94 10.22
CA VAL A 6 -11.76 -5.35 10.41
C VAL A 6 -11.27 -5.85 11.78
N ALA A 7 -10.06 -5.50 12.18
CA ALA A 7 -9.51 -5.91 13.47
C ALA A 7 -10.27 -5.32 14.65
N ASP A 8 -10.76 -4.09 14.53
CA ASP A 8 -11.60 -3.44 15.55
C ASP A 8 -13.00 -4.06 15.63
N ALA A 9 -13.60 -4.40 14.49
CA ALA A 9 -14.94 -4.99 14.44
C ALA A 9 -14.97 -6.49 14.78
N PHE A 10 -13.89 -7.22 14.49
CA PHE A 10 -13.80 -8.67 14.62
C PHE A 10 -12.44 -9.11 15.18
N PRO A 11 -12.11 -8.75 16.44
CA PRO A 11 -10.78 -8.99 17.02
C PRO A 11 -10.40 -10.47 17.02
N ASP A 12 -11.35 -11.38 17.27
CA ASP A 12 -11.11 -12.83 17.32
C ASP A 12 -10.65 -13.44 15.98
N LEU A 13 -10.89 -12.76 14.85
CA LEU A 13 -10.49 -13.22 13.53
C LEU A 13 -9.08 -12.77 13.12
N VAL A 14 -8.50 -11.80 13.83
CA VAL A 14 -7.26 -11.14 13.42
C VAL A 14 -6.14 -11.47 14.40
N ARG A 15 -5.24 -12.35 13.97
CA ARG A 15 -4.08 -12.75 14.80
C ARG A 15 -2.94 -11.73 14.83
N SER A 16 -2.86 -10.86 13.82
CA SER A 16 -1.81 -9.84 13.68
C SER A 16 -2.19 -8.87 12.56
N VAL A 17 -1.70 -7.64 12.61
CA VAL A 17 -1.88 -6.64 11.57
C VAL A 17 -0.52 -6.13 11.09
N THR A 18 -0.30 -6.14 9.78
CA THR A 18 0.82 -5.41 9.15
C THR A 18 0.25 -4.25 8.32
N LEU A 19 0.65 -3.03 8.66
CA LEU A 19 0.41 -1.84 7.84
C LEU A 19 1.60 -1.63 6.91
N VAL A 20 1.34 -1.38 5.63
CA VAL A 20 2.38 -1.16 4.62
C VAL A 20 2.29 0.29 4.15
N ASP A 21 3.25 1.10 4.61
CA ASP A 21 3.40 2.53 4.36
C ASP A 21 2.09 3.32 4.42
N VAL A 22 1.29 3.11 5.47
CA VAL A 22 0.03 3.82 5.66
C VAL A 22 -0.38 3.84 7.12
N THR A 23 -0.88 4.98 7.59
CA THR A 23 -1.53 5.16 8.89
C THR A 23 -2.81 5.98 8.74
N PRO A 24 -3.65 6.07 9.78
CA PRO A 24 -4.79 7.00 9.76
C PRO A 24 -4.39 8.48 9.67
N GLY A 25 -3.12 8.83 9.92
CA GLY A 25 -2.59 10.20 9.79
C GLY A 25 -2.27 10.65 8.36
N VAL A 26 -2.36 9.75 7.39
CA VAL A 26 -2.20 10.07 5.97
C VAL A 26 -3.34 11.00 5.52
N ASN A 27 -2.98 12.21 5.10
CA ASN A 27 -3.92 13.23 4.64
C ASN A 27 -3.78 13.47 3.12
N ALA A 28 -4.68 14.31 2.58
CA ALA A 28 -4.71 14.65 1.15
C ALA A 28 -3.38 15.18 0.58
N ARG A 29 -2.56 15.85 1.40
CA ARG A 29 -1.24 16.32 0.98
C ARG A 29 -0.28 15.13 0.82
N LYS A 30 -0.20 14.28 1.85
CA LYS A 30 0.66 13.09 1.88
C LYS A 30 0.32 12.11 0.74
N SER A 31 -0.96 12.00 0.37
CA SER A 31 -1.44 11.12 -0.71
C SER A 31 -1.61 11.80 -2.09
N SER A 32 -1.20 13.05 -2.24
CA SER A 32 -1.52 13.87 -3.42
C SER A 32 -1.03 13.25 -4.74
N THR A 33 0.19 12.70 -4.75
CA THR A 33 0.76 12.00 -5.92
C THR A 33 -0.05 10.78 -6.32
N ILE A 34 -0.54 10.00 -5.34
CA ILE A 34 -1.40 8.83 -5.58
C ILE A 34 -2.75 9.28 -6.15
N SER A 35 -3.31 10.34 -5.55
CA SER A 35 -4.57 10.93 -6.01
C SER A 35 -4.46 11.43 -7.44
N ALA A 36 -3.35 12.09 -7.80
CA ALA A 36 -3.07 12.55 -9.16
C ALA A 36 -2.91 11.39 -10.15
N PHE A 37 -2.35 10.25 -9.73
CA PHE A 37 -2.28 9.04 -10.55
C PHE A 37 -3.69 8.48 -10.83
N ILE A 38 -4.48 8.26 -9.77
CA ILE A 38 -5.83 7.67 -9.83
C ILE A 38 -6.80 8.58 -10.58
N ASN A 39 -6.71 9.90 -10.41
CA ASN A 39 -7.59 10.90 -11.04
C ASN A 39 -7.16 11.28 -12.48
N GLY A 40 -6.30 10.48 -13.12
CA GLY A 40 -5.89 10.66 -14.51
C GLY A 40 -6.99 10.46 -15.56
N PRO A 41 -6.61 10.30 -16.84
CA PRO A 41 -7.55 9.90 -17.89
C PRO A 41 -8.32 8.63 -17.51
N GLU A 42 -9.60 8.56 -17.88
CA GLU A 42 -10.41 7.35 -17.70
C GLU A 42 -10.00 6.23 -18.66
N THR A 43 -9.64 6.61 -19.88
CA THR A 43 -9.15 5.73 -20.94
C THR A 43 -7.83 6.28 -21.52
N PHE A 44 -7.08 5.38 -22.15
CA PHE A 44 -5.79 5.63 -22.79
C PHE A 44 -5.86 5.14 -24.23
N ALA A 45 -5.24 5.86 -25.17
CA ALA A 45 -5.29 5.50 -26.59
C ALA A 45 -4.72 4.10 -26.85
N ASP A 46 -3.63 3.75 -26.17
CA ASP A 46 -2.94 2.47 -26.31
C ASP A 46 -2.20 2.09 -25.02
N PHE A 47 -1.59 0.91 -25.05
CA PHE A 47 -0.81 0.37 -23.94
C PHE A 47 0.42 1.21 -23.60
N ASP A 48 1.08 1.79 -24.61
CA ASP A 48 2.33 2.52 -24.42
C ASP A 48 2.06 3.86 -23.71
N THR A 49 0.98 4.54 -24.06
CA THR A 49 0.48 5.74 -23.35
C THR A 49 0.22 5.46 -21.88
N LEU A 50 -0.39 4.30 -21.59
CA LEU A 50 -0.65 3.84 -20.22
C LEU A 50 0.65 3.52 -19.47
N LEU A 51 1.62 2.90 -20.15
CA LEU A 51 2.93 2.57 -19.61
C LEU A 51 3.75 3.82 -19.28
N GLU A 52 3.82 4.79 -20.19
CA GLU A 52 4.51 6.07 -19.99
C GLU A 52 3.97 6.82 -18.77
N ARG A 53 2.64 6.86 -18.64
CA ARG A 53 2.01 7.41 -17.43
C ARG A 53 2.45 6.64 -16.19
N THR A 54 2.40 5.32 -16.22
CA THR A 54 2.75 4.49 -15.07
C THR A 54 4.21 4.69 -14.65
N ILE A 55 5.14 4.81 -15.61
CA ILE A 55 6.56 5.13 -15.37
C ILE A 55 6.72 6.45 -14.62
N ARG A 56 5.99 7.50 -15.05
CA ARG A 56 6.06 8.83 -14.42
C ARG A 56 5.73 8.81 -12.92
N TYR A 57 4.80 7.97 -12.52
CA TYR A 57 4.37 7.85 -11.11
C TYR A 57 5.11 6.75 -10.33
N ASN A 58 5.90 5.89 -11.00
CA ASN A 58 6.64 4.80 -10.38
C ASN A 58 8.08 4.70 -10.94
N PRO A 59 8.89 5.79 -10.84
CA PRO A 59 10.19 5.86 -11.50
C PRO A 59 11.22 4.86 -10.95
N THR A 60 10.97 4.29 -9.78
CA THR A 60 11.84 3.32 -9.10
C THR A 60 11.68 1.90 -9.66
N ARG A 61 10.62 1.63 -10.44
CA ARG A 61 10.29 0.29 -10.92
C ARG A 61 10.80 0.06 -12.33
N THR A 62 11.27 -1.15 -12.60
CA THR A 62 11.71 -1.54 -13.94
C THR A 62 10.53 -1.56 -14.92
N VAL A 63 10.79 -1.20 -16.18
CA VAL A 63 9.77 -1.21 -17.24
C VAL A 63 9.10 -2.59 -17.36
N SER A 64 9.87 -3.67 -17.24
CA SER A 64 9.31 -5.03 -17.31
C SER A 64 8.32 -5.32 -16.17
N ALA A 65 8.61 -4.86 -14.95
CA ALA A 65 7.70 -5.00 -13.81
C ALA A 65 6.42 -4.17 -14.00
N LEU A 66 6.55 -2.95 -14.51
CA LEU A 66 5.40 -2.08 -14.80
C LEU A 66 4.51 -2.68 -15.90
N ARG A 67 5.09 -3.21 -16.98
CA ARG A 67 4.34 -3.89 -18.05
C ARG A 67 3.52 -5.04 -17.51
N ARG A 68 4.12 -5.92 -16.69
CA ARG A 68 3.38 -7.02 -16.03
C ARG A 68 2.25 -6.47 -15.15
N GLY A 69 2.55 -5.45 -14.34
CA GLY A 69 1.56 -4.81 -13.47
C GLY A 69 0.36 -4.25 -14.25
N ILE A 70 0.59 -3.58 -15.38
CA ILE A 70 -0.48 -3.04 -16.24
C ILE A 70 -1.32 -4.16 -16.82
N LEU A 71 -0.72 -5.24 -17.34
CA LEU A 71 -1.48 -6.35 -17.92
C LEU A 71 -2.43 -7.02 -16.91
N HIS A 72 -2.08 -7.04 -15.63
CA HIS A 72 -2.97 -7.54 -14.57
C HIS A 72 -4.00 -6.52 -14.09
N ASN A 73 -3.70 -5.22 -14.18
CA ASN A 73 -4.55 -4.15 -13.61
C ASN A 73 -5.34 -3.35 -14.65
N ALA A 74 -5.12 -3.56 -15.94
CA ALA A 74 -5.80 -2.88 -17.03
C ALA A 74 -6.39 -3.89 -18.03
N MET A 75 -7.26 -3.38 -18.89
CA MET A 75 -7.84 -4.14 -19.99
C MET A 75 -7.93 -3.27 -21.25
N GLN A 76 -7.79 -3.91 -22.40
CA GLN A 76 -8.13 -3.32 -23.69
C GLN A 76 -9.65 -3.42 -23.91
N LEU A 77 -10.23 -2.36 -24.47
CA LEU A 77 -11.62 -2.26 -24.88
C LEU A 77 -11.77 -2.64 -26.36
N GLU A 78 -13.03 -2.82 -26.80
CA GLU A 78 -13.34 -3.22 -28.19
C GLU A 78 -12.86 -2.21 -29.23
N ASP A 79 -12.81 -0.92 -28.87
CA ASP A 79 -12.31 0.16 -29.72
C ASP A 79 -10.77 0.28 -29.74
N GLY A 80 -10.08 -0.64 -29.06
CA GLY A 80 -8.62 -0.67 -28.96
C GLY A 80 -8.02 0.18 -27.84
N THR A 81 -8.81 1.05 -27.20
CA THR A 81 -8.36 1.86 -26.06
C THR A 81 -8.16 1.01 -24.81
N TRP A 82 -7.41 1.54 -23.84
CA TRP A 82 -7.11 0.86 -22.59
C TRP A 82 -7.71 1.58 -21.40
N ARG A 83 -8.16 0.83 -20.39
CA ARG A 83 -8.59 1.38 -19.10
C ARG A 83 -8.13 0.53 -17.93
N TRP A 84 -8.08 1.14 -16.75
CA TRP A 84 -7.86 0.41 -15.51
C TRP A 84 -9.06 -0.48 -15.15
N ARG A 85 -8.80 -1.61 -14.49
CA ARG A 85 -9.83 -2.52 -13.96
C ARG A 85 -10.41 -2.04 -12.64
N TYR A 86 -9.68 -1.22 -11.87
CA TYR A 86 -10.19 -0.74 -10.60
C TYR A 86 -11.39 0.20 -10.84
N ALA A 87 -12.41 0.07 -9.99
CA ALA A 87 -13.50 1.03 -9.99
C ALA A 87 -12.96 2.41 -9.56
N ARG A 88 -13.21 3.43 -10.37
CA ARG A 88 -12.94 4.81 -9.94
C ARG A 88 -14.03 5.18 -8.95
N LEU A 89 -13.67 5.24 -7.67
CA LEU A 89 -14.56 5.79 -6.65
C LEU A 89 -14.62 7.30 -6.90
N GLY A 90 -15.59 7.72 -7.70
CA GLY A 90 -15.74 9.11 -8.12
C GLY A 90 -15.77 10.04 -6.93
N GLY A 91 -14.86 11.02 -6.90
CA GLY A 91 -14.86 12.10 -5.92
C GLY A 91 -15.05 11.64 -4.47
N ALA A 92 -14.46 10.51 -4.07
CA ALA A 92 -14.48 10.12 -2.67
C ALA A 92 -13.85 11.26 -1.88
N ASN A 93 -14.67 12.03 -1.15
CA ASN A 93 -14.20 12.77 0.01
C ASN A 93 -13.22 11.85 0.71
N PHE A 94 -11.97 12.28 0.86
CA PHE A 94 -10.98 11.53 1.63
C PHE A 94 -11.69 11.15 2.92
N ALA A 95 -12.02 9.86 3.07
CA ALA A 95 -12.79 9.42 4.22
C ALA A 95 -11.97 9.86 5.44
N ASP A 96 -12.63 10.50 6.40
CA ASP A 96 -11.92 10.88 7.61
C ASP A 96 -11.49 9.58 8.31
N PHE A 97 -10.20 9.28 8.18
CA PHE A 97 -9.62 8.10 8.78
C PHE A 97 -9.20 8.35 10.22
N ALA A 98 -9.27 9.59 10.72
CA ALA A 98 -8.86 9.91 12.09
C ALA A 98 -9.51 8.99 13.16
N PRO A 99 -10.79 8.57 13.05
CA PRO A 99 -11.38 7.61 13.99
C PRO A 99 -10.65 6.26 14.06
N LEU A 100 -9.93 5.85 13.01
CA LEU A 100 -9.14 4.60 13.01
C LEU A 100 -7.89 4.69 13.88
N TRP A 101 -7.50 5.87 14.34
CA TRP A 101 -6.47 5.97 15.39
C TRP A 101 -6.91 5.30 16.69
N ASP A 102 -8.21 5.35 17.01
CA ASP A 102 -8.71 4.70 18.22
C ASP A 102 -8.79 3.18 18.04
N ALA A 103 -9.00 2.69 16.81
CA ALA A 103 -8.84 1.27 16.49
C ALA A 103 -7.39 0.81 16.75
N ILE A 104 -6.38 1.62 16.43
CA ILE A 104 -4.99 1.31 16.81
C ILE A 104 -4.85 1.25 18.32
N SER A 105 -5.43 2.19 19.08
CA SER A 105 -5.36 2.18 20.55
C SER A 105 -6.04 0.97 21.19
N ARG A 106 -7.09 0.42 20.58
CA ARG A 106 -7.83 -0.75 21.07
C ARG A 106 -7.29 -2.08 20.57
N LEU A 107 -6.39 -2.07 19.59
CA LEU A 107 -5.92 -3.29 18.93
C LEU A 107 -5.22 -4.21 19.92
N GLU A 108 -5.78 -5.40 20.14
CA GLU A 108 -5.18 -6.44 20.99
C GLU A 108 -4.17 -7.29 20.22
N ALA A 109 -4.36 -7.41 18.89
CA ALA A 109 -3.48 -8.16 18.02
C ALA A 109 -2.11 -7.44 17.86
N PRO A 110 -1.00 -8.18 17.75
CA PRO A 110 0.30 -7.60 17.41
C PRO A 110 0.23 -6.72 16.15
N LEU A 111 0.85 -5.54 16.24
CA LEU A 111 0.94 -4.57 15.15
C LEU A 111 2.38 -4.47 14.60
N CYS A 112 2.51 -4.55 13.28
CA CYS A 112 3.72 -4.23 12.55
C CYS A 112 3.44 -3.13 11.54
N VAL A 113 4.41 -2.24 11.34
CA VAL A 113 4.40 -1.20 10.30
C VAL A 113 5.65 -1.35 9.45
N ALA A 114 5.46 -1.59 8.15
CA ALA A 114 6.51 -1.53 7.14
C ALA A 114 6.51 -0.12 6.53
N ARG A 115 7.42 0.75 6.95
CA ARG A 115 7.48 2.15 6.52
C ARG A 115 8.54 2.32 5.43
N GLY A 116 8.16 2.88 4.29
CA GLY A 116 9.10 3.32 3.27
C GLY A 116 9.82 4.60 3.71
N MET A 117 11.10 4.73 3.40
CA MET A 117 11.90 5.90 3.80
C MET A 117 12.26 6.84 2.64
N ARG A 118 11.92 6.48 1.41
CA ARG A 118 12.11 7.39 0.27
C ARG A 118 11.07 8.53 0.31
N PRO A 119 11.33 9.66 -0.38
CA PRO A 119 10.44 10.82 -0.39
C PRO A 119 9.00 10.55 -0.87
N GLN A 120 8.78 9.43 -1.57
CA GLN A 120 7.46 9.01 -2.03
C GLN A 120 6.62 8.30 -0.96
N SER A 121 7.18 8.00 0.22
CA SER A 121 6.40 7.48 1.35
C SER A 121 5.29 8.47 1.71
N VAL A 122 4.14 7.94 2.12
CA VAL A 122 3.05 8.77 2.66
C VAL A 122 3.09 8.87 4.17
N MET A 123 4.07 8.25 4.83
CA MET A 123 4.29 8.31 6.26
C MET A 123 5.44 9.27 6.62
N ASP A 124 5.25 10.06 7.67
CA ASP A 124 6.31 10.86 8.28
C ASP A 124 6.58 10.44 9.73
N ASP A 125 7.55 11.10 10.37
CA ASP A 125 7.98 10.75 11.73
C ASP A 125 6.86 11.01 12.76
N ALA A 126 5.93 11.92 12.47
CA ALA A 126 4.78 12.16 13.33
C ALA A 126 3.79 10.98 13.26
N ASP A 127 3.60 10.36 12.09
CA ASP A 127 2.78 9.15 11.97
C ASP A 127 3.38 7.98 12.77
N GLU A 128 4.70 7.78 12.68
CA GLU A 128 5.40 6.73 13.44
C GLU A 128 5.33 6.98 14.94
N ALA A 129 5.61 8.21 15.39
CA ALA A 129 5.51 8.59 16.80
C ALA A 129 4.09 8.38 17.35
N GLU A 130 3.05 8.68 16.56
CA GLU A 130 1.66 8.48 16.97
C GLU A 130 1.29 6.99 17.06
N VAL A 131 1.79 6.15 16.13
CA VAL A 131 1.64 4.69 16.25
C VAL A 131 2.27 4.20 17.55
N LEU A 132 3.52 4.55 17.83
CA LEU A 132 4.23 4.09 19.02
C LEU A 132 3.64 4.65 20.32
N ARG A 133 3.09 5.87 20.30
CA ARG A 133 2.39 6.44 21.45
C ARG A 133 1.14 5.64 21.81
N ARG A 134 0.42 5.13 20.81
CA ARG A 134 -0.83 4.37 21.00
C ARG A 134 -0.61 2.87 21.20
N GLN A 135 0.41 2.32 20.55
CA GLN A 135 0.80 0.91 20.61
C GLN A 135 2.31 0.81 20.83
N PRO A 136 2.80 0.94 22.08
CA PRO A 136 4.23 0.92 22.38
C PRO A 136 4.93 -0.39 22.02
N SER A 137 4.18 -1.49 21.90
CA SER A 137 4.68 -2.80 21.46
C SER A 137 4.70 -2.98 19.94
N ALA A 138 4.25 -2.00 19.17
CA ALA A 138 4.25 -2.10 17.71
C ALA A 138 5.68 -2.21 17.17
N ARG A 139 5.87 -3.14 16.23
CA ARG A 139 7.13 -3.26 15.50
C ARG A 139 7.13 -2.30 14.31
N ILE A 140 8.07 -1.38 14.25
CA ILE A 140 8.31 -0.53 13.09
C ILE A 140 9.54 -1.04 12.34
N GLU A 141 9.39 -1.32 11.06
CA GLU A 141 10.48 -1.72 10.17
C GLU A 141 10.63 -0.66 9.07
N HIS A 142 11.85 -0.15 8.91
CA HIS A 142 12.18 0.88 7.93
C HIS A 142 12.76 0.29 6.65
N PHE A 143 12.19 0.65 5.52
CA PHE A 143 12.64 0.22 4.19
C PHE A 143 13.31 1.39 3.48
N ALA A 144 14.64 1.46 3.62
CA ALA A 144 15.47 2.53 3.03
C ALA A 144 15.25 2.71 1.53
N GLU A 145 15.10 1.60 0.81
CA GLU A 145 14.97 1.56 -0.64
C GLU A 145 13.52 1.55 -1.14
N ALA A 146 12.54 1.87 -0.29
CA ALA A 146 11.13 1.91 -0.66
C ALA A 146 10.49 3.28 -0.46
N GLY A 147 9.63 3.68 -1.40
CA GLY A 147 8.63 4.72 -1.19
C GLY A 147 7.30 4.13 -0.70
N HIS A 148 6.19 4.70 -1.14
CA HIS A 148 4.87 4.23 -0.73
C HIS A 148 4.56 2.79 -1.15
N SER A 149 4.98 2.39 -2.35
CA SER A 149 4.74 1.04 -2.85
C SER A 149 5.88 0.11 -2.41
N VAL A 150 5.95 -0.21 -1.11
CA VAL A 150 6.99 -1.08 -0.55
C VAL A 150 7.01 -2.46 -1.23
N GLN A 151 5.83 -3.02 -1.51
CA GLN A 151 5.66 -4.25 -2.29
C GLN A 151 6.10 -4.13 -3.75
N GLY A 152 6.19 -2.92 -4.29
CA GLY A 152 6.65 -2.65 -5.65
C GLY A 152 8.16 -2.43 -5.73
N ASP A 153 8.75 -1.86 -4.68
CA ASP A 153 10.16 -1.48 -4.60
C ASP A 153 11.04 -2.57 -3.97
N THR A 154 10.62 -3.15 -2.83
CA THR A 154 11.37 -4.14 -2.04
C THR A 154 10.48 -5.33 -1.66
N PRO A 155 9.93 -6.08 -2.65
CA PRO A 155 8.94 -7.13 -2.40
C PRO A 155 9.47 -8.30 -1.57
N VAL A 156 10.73 -8.67 -1.73
CA VAL A 156 11.31 -9.85 -1.06
C VAL A 156 11.54 -9.54 0.42
N GLU A 157 12.04 -8.35 0.71
CA GLU A 157 12.26 -7.85 2.06
C GLU A 157 10.92 -7.71 2.80
N LEU A 158 9.88 -7.18 2.14
CA LEU A 158 8.55 -7.09 2.73
C LEU A 158 7.97 -8.47 3.03
N ALA A 159 8.13 -9.43 2.11
CA ALA A 159 7.67 -10.80 2.32
C ALA A 159 8.36 -11.46 3.53
N ARG A 160 9.69 -11.28 3.67
CA ARG A 160 10.44 -11.78 4.83
C ARG A 160 9.96 -11.16 6.14
N LEU A 161 9.74 -9.84 6.18
CA LEU A 161 9.18 -9.17 7.35
C LEU A 161 7.83 -9.76 7.75
N ILE A 162 6.93 -9.95 6.78
CA ILE A 162 5.59 -10.51 7.05
C ILE A 162 5.71 -11.94 7.56
N ALA A 163 6.56 -12.77 6.94
CA ALA A 163 6.77 -14.16 7.35
C ALA A 163 7.30 -14.25 8.80
N ASP A 164 8.36 -13.47 9.09
CA ASP A 164 8.95 -13.36 10.42
C ASP A 164 7.94 -12.87 11.47
N PHE A 165 7.22 -11.78 11.18
CA PHE A 165 6.26 -11.20 12.12
C PHE A 165 5.06 -12.10 12.41
N THR A 166 4.55 -12.80 11.40
CA THR A 166 3.38 -13.68 11.54
C THR A 166 3.73 -15.09 12.01
N GLY A 167 5.02 -15.42 12.11
CA GLY A 167 5.49 -16.78 12.38
C GLY A 167 5.15 -17.77 11.26
N LEU A 168 4.83 -17.28 10.06
CA LEU A 168 4.72 -18.12 8.86
C LEU A 168 6.14 -18.57 8.51
N LYS A 169 6.44 -19.84 8.78
CA LYS A 169 7.70 -20.44 8.29
C LYS A 169 7.69 -20.40 6.77
N ASP A 170 8.83 -20.08 6.18
CA ASP A 170 9.06 -20.32 4.75
C ASP A 170 8.69 -21.77 4.45
N THR A 171 7.59 -21.97 3.73
CA THR A 171 7.36 -23.21 3.00
C THR A 171 8.38 -23.27 1.88
N GLU A 172 9.64 -23.57 2.22
CA GLU A 172 10.66 -23.88 1.23
C GLU A 172 10.26 -25.16 0.48
N THR A 173 10.21 -25.03 -0.83
CA THR A 173 10.35 -26.07 -1.84
C THR A 173 9.18 -27.04 -2.02
N VAL A 174 8.14 -26.60 -2.75
CA VAL A 174 7.45 -27.55 -3.65
C VAL A 174 8.41 -27.82 -4.79
N GLY A 175 9.13 -28.93 -4.69
CA GLY A 175 9.97 -29.44 -5.77
C GLY A 175 9.12 -29.72 -7.02
N ARG A 176 9.54 -29.14 -8.14
CA ARG A 176 9.90 -29.82 -9.40
C ARG A 176 10.44 -28.81 -10.40
#